data_AF-E8MZ07-F1
#
_entry.id   AF-E8MZ07-F1
#
_cell.length_a   1.000
_cell.length_b   1.000
_cell.length_c   1.000
_cell.angle_alpha   90.00
_cell.angle_beta   90.00
_cell.angle_gamma   90.00
#
_symmetry.space_group_name_H-M   'P 1'
#
loop_
_entity.id
_entity.type
_entity.pdbx_description
1 polymer ?
#
loop_
_entity_poly.entity_id
_entity_poly.type
_entity_poly.pdbx_seq_one_letter_code
_entity_poly.pdbx_strand_id
1 'polypeptide(L)'
;MKPFFSLSVLLLSAVLMLTACAGSGEIRAIPLTPLPSATPLPTSTPLPTATPVPMPTEAATLPAERVESCLVGRWIVSDASPYFQTAFQGTDIVLGGTSGNAWYNFGEAGIFLLEAIQFAQSAAVKTDVGEVPVDVVMDGIALARYRVEGDKVFFREQSVTSLVFQVEAFGETLGLDPAGLLGDAAAGETAFLFECVGADRLLLTPPLDNYGVFPLVLERYP
;
A
#
# COMPACT_ATOMS: atom_id res chain seq x y z
N MET A 1 18.09 -21.25 -13.83
CA MET A 1 16.97 -22.21 -13.91
C MET A 1 16.84 -22.91 -12.56
N LYS A 2 15.85 -22.48 -11.77
CA LYS A 2 15.51 -23.00 -10.43
C LYS A 2 14.03 -23.42 -10.46
N PRO A 3 13.65 -24.54 -9.84
CA PRO A 3 12.39 -25.21 -10.15
C PRO A 3 11.19 -24.52 -9.50
N PHE A 4 10.20 -24.20 -10.33
CA PHE A 4 8.92 -23.55 -10.01
C PHE A 4 7.86 -24.54 -9.48
N PHE A 5 8.26 -25.70 -8.97
CA PHE A 5 7.39 -26.88 -8.87
C PHE A 5 6.81 -27.16 -7.46
N SER A 6 6.93 -26.26 -6.50
CA SER A 6 6.60 -26.59 -5.10
C SER A 6 5.29 -26.01 -4.55
N LEU A 7 4.63 -25.07 -5.23
CA LEU A 7 3.44 -24.42 -4.66
C LEU A 7 2.13 -25.15 -5.00
N SER A 8 2.02 -25.71 -6.22
CA SER A 8 0.79 -26.37 -6.68
C SER A 8 0.46 -27.68 -5.95
N VAL A 9 1.46 -28.35 -5.35
CA VAL A 9 1.26 -29.60 -4.59
C VAL A 9 0.70 -29.33 -3.19
N LEU A 10 1.04 -28.18 -2.58
CA LEU A 10 0.62 -27.83 -1.21
C LEU A 10 -0.84 -27.39 -1.14
N LEU A 11 -1.34 -26.70 -2.17
CA LEU A 11 -2.74 -26.27 -2.26
C LEU A 11 -3.74 -27.43 -2.46
N LEU A 12 -3.31 -28.52 -3.13
CA LEU A 12 -4.19 -29.67 -3.38
C LEU A 12 -4.41 -30.54 -2.13
N SER A 13 -3.47 -30.52 -1.17
CA SER A 13 -3.58 -31.27 0.09
C SER A 13 -4.55 -30.66 1.11
N ALA A 14 -4.82 -29.36 1.06
CA ALA A 14 -5.71 -28.69 2.02
C ALA A 14 -7.21 -28.94 1.75
N VAL A 15 -7.58 -29.22 0.50
CA VAL A 15 -9.00 -29.37 0.09
C VAL A 15 -9.58 -30.75 0.45
N LEU A 16 -8.74 -31.77 0.65
CA LEU A 16 -9.17 -33.16 0.86
C LEU A 16 -9.62 -33.51 2.29
N MET A 17 -9.58 -32.57 3.25
CA MET A 17 -9.92 -32.83 4.66
C MET A 17 -11.33 -32.38 5.08
N LEU A 18 -12.18 -31.90 4.17
CA LEU A 18 -13.50 -31.34 4.51
C LEU A 18 -14.69 -32.31 4.35
N THR A 19 -14.47 -33.59 4.02
CA THR A 19 -15.57 -34.54 3.81
C THR A 19 -15.73 -35.55 4.95
N ALA A 20 -16.25 -35.11 6.11
CA ALA A 20 -16.78 -36.01 7.12
C ALA A 20 -17.73 -35.29 8.10
N CYS A 21 -18.97 -35.06 7.70
CA CYS A 21 -20.09 -35.04 8.66
C CYS A 21 -21.40 -35.36 7.93
N ALA A 22 -21.64 -36.66 7.71
CA ALA A 22 -22.96 -37.19 7.37
C ALA A 22 -23.70 -37.49 8.67
N GLY A 23 -24.56 -36.57 9.10
CA GLY A 23 -25.46 -36.74 10.24
C GLY A 23 -26.91 -36.84 9.77
N SER A 24 -27.46 -38.05 9.78
CA SER A 24 -28.90 -38.30 9.60
C SER A 24 -29.68 -37.71 10.78
N GLY A 25 -30.68 -36.85 10.50
CA GLY A 25 -31.60 -36.30 11.50
C GLY A 25 -33.04 -36.31 10.99
N GLU A 26 -33.93 -36.92 11.77
CA GLU A 26 -35.38 -37.05 11.53
C GLU A 26 -36.08 -35.70 11.31
N ILE A 27 -37.01 -35.68 10.35
CA ILE A 27 -37.90 -34.55 10.07
C ILE A 27 -39.00 -34.50 11.15
N ARG A 28 -38.86 -33.60 12.13
CA ARG A 28 -39.98 -33.12 12.96
C ARG A 28 -40.41 -31.74 12.48
N ALA A 29 -41.70 -31.62 12.17
CA ALA A 29 -42.34 -30.35 11.83
C ALA A 29 -42.31 -29.40 13.03
N ILE A 30 -41.79 -28.18 12.82
CA ILE A 30 -41.66 -27.13 13.84
C ILE A 30 -42.78 -26.09 13.62
N PRO A 31 -43.50 -25.66 14.67
CA PRO A 31 -44.53 -24.63 14.54
C PRO A 31 -43.92 -23.25 14.21
N LEU A 32 -44.60 -22.51 13.32
CA LEU A 32 -44.23 -21.17 12.86
C LEU A 32 -44.18 -20.19 14.04
N THR A 33 -42.99 -19.72 14.36
CA THR A 33 -42.70 -18.67 15.34
C THR A 33 -42.71 -17.31 14.62
N PRO A 34 -43.31 -16.24 15.17
CA PRO A 34 -43.38 -14.94 14.50
C PRO A 34 -42.00 -14.33 14.28
N LEU A 35 -41.83 -13.70 13.11
CA LEU A 35 -40.60 -13.07 12.63
C LEU A 35 -40.16 -11.92 13.56
N PRO A 36 -38.89 -11.86 14.02
CA PRO A 36 -38.43 -10.78 14.87
C PRO A 36 -38.39 -9.44 14.11
N SER A 37 -38.88 -8.41 14.79
CA SER A 37 -38.88 -7.02 14.31
C SER A 37 -37.45 -6.51 14.11
N ALA A 38 -37.24 -5.75 13.04
CA ALA A 38 -35.94 -5.20 12.64
C ALA A 38 -35.30 -4.37 13.78
N THR A 39 -34.12 -4.80 14.21
CA THR A 39 -33.25 -4.06 15.12
C THR A 39 -32.69 -2.83 14.39
N PRO A 40 -32.75 -1.61 14.95
CA PRO A 40 -32.18 -0.43 14.31
C PRO A 40 -30.67 -0.60 14.11
N LEU A 41 -30.20 -0.22 12.93
CA LEU A 41 -28.79 -0.23 12.55
C LEU A 41 -28.00 0.71 13.49
N PRO A 42 -26.89 0.28 14.10
CA PRO A 42 -26.10 1.14 14.98
C PRO A 42 -25.56 2.33 14.19
N THR A 43 -25.77 3.53 14.74
CA THR A 43 -25.22 4.78 14.23
C THR A 43 -23.69 4.73 14.29
N SER A 44 -23.04 5.04 13.18
CA SER A 44 -21.57 5.05 13.05
C SER A 44 -20.93 5.91 14.14
N THR A 45 -20.06 5.30 14.94
CA THR A 45 -19.22 5.99 15.91
C THR A 45 -18.26 6.92 15.16
N PRO A 46 -18.11 8.19 15.55
CA PRO A 46 -17.19 9.11 14.89
C PRO A 46 -15.75 8.57 15.00
N LEU A 47 -15.03 8.62 13.88
CA LEU A 47 -13.63 8.24 13.76
C LEU A 47 -12.77 9.11 14.70
N PRO A 48 -11.84 8.53 15.47
CA PRO A 48 -10.97 9.30 16.33
C PRO A 48 -10.11 10.25 15.50
N THR A 49 -10.08 11.51 15.91
CA THR A 49 -9.19 12.54 15.34
C THR A 49 -7.74 12.09 15.51
N ALA A 50 -7.01 11.96 14.41
CA ALA A 50 -5.59 11.60 14.43
C ALA A 50 -4.81 12.59 15.31
N THR A 51 -4.05 12.04 16.27
CA THR A 51 -3.11 12.82 17.06
C THR A 51 -1.88 13.09 16.19
N PRO A 52 -1.45 14.35 16.01
CA PRO A 52 -0.27 14.63 15.19
C PRO A 52 0.95 13.95 15.81
N VAL A 53 1.61 13.10 15.03
CA VAL A 53 2.87 12.47 15.41
C VAL A 53 3.95 13.56 15.38
N PRO A 54 4.75 13.72 16.44
CA PRO A 54 5.85 14.69 16.44
C PRO A 54 6.85 14.33 15.34
N MET A 55 7.09 15.27 14.43
CA MET A 55 8.15 15.17 13.43
C MET A 55 9.50 14.96 14.14
N PRO A 56 10.31 13.96 13.75
CA PRO A 56 11.63 13.78 14.34
C PRO A 56 12.48 15.02 14.04
N THR A 57 12.80 15.79 15.08
CA THR A 57 13.76 16.90 15.03
C THR A 57 15.18 16.32 15.04
N GLU A 58 15.60 15.63 13.98
CA GLU A 58 17.03 15.45 13.72
C GLU A 58 17.52 16.59 12.83
N ALA A 59 17.92 17.67 13.49
CA ALA A 59 18.65 18.77 12.88
C ALA A 59 20.08 18.31 12.52
N ALA A 60 20.23 17.55 11.44
CA ALA A 60 21.52 17.35 10.81
C ALA A 60 21.95 18.68 10.17
N THR A 61 22.82 19.40 10.88
CA THR A 61 23.44 20.64 10.38
C THR A 61 24.51 20.27 9.35
N LEU A 62 24.09 20.04 8.11
CA LEU A 62 24.93 20.01 6.93
C LEU A 62 24.38 21.04 5.93
N PRO A 63 25.19 21.55 4.98
CA PRO A 63 24.74 22.61 4.08
C PRO A 63 23.56 22.09 3.28
N ALA A 64 22.38 22.65 3.53
CA ALA A 64 21.20 22.40 2.72
C ALA A 64 21.44 23.03 1.35
N GLU A 65 21.69 22.23 0.33
CA GLU A 65 21.42 22.65 -1.05
C GLU A 65 19.92 22.95 -1.10
N ARG A 66 19.59 24.24 -1.20
CA ARG A 66 18.21 24.68 -1.27
C ARG A 66 17.62 24.13 -2.57
N VAL A 67 16.79 23.10 -2.45
CA VAL A 67 16.14 22.47 -3.61
C VAL A 67 14.95 23.33 -4.02
N GLU A 68 15.16 24.29 -4.93
CA GLU A 68 14.06 25.01 -5.58
C GLU A 68 13.42 24.12 -6.65
N SER A 69 12.69 23.08 -6.22
CA SER A 69 11.94 22.21 -7.11
C SER A 69 10.46 22.26 -6.78
N CYS A 70 9.63 22.06 -7.81
CA CYS A 70 8.18 21.91 -7.66
C CYS A 70 7.79 20.77 -6.71
N LEU A 71 8.70 19.84 -6.37
CA LEU A 71 8.48 18.75 -5.41
C LEU A 71 8.24 19.26 -3.99
N VAL A 72 8.81 20.41 -3.62
CA VAL A 72 8.77 20.88 -2.23
C VAL A 72 7.32 21.07 -1.78
N GLY A 73 7.02 20.53 -0.61
CA GLY A 73 5.70 20.55 0.02
C GLY A 73 5.18 19.17 0.37
N ARG A 74 3.91 19.16 0.81
CA ARG A 74 3.19 17.96 1.18
C ARG A 74 2.28 17.53 0.03
N TRP A 75 2.30 16.23 -0.23
CA TRP A 75 1.49 15.58 -1.25
C TRP A 75 0.75 14.42 -0.62
N ILE A 76 -0.44 14.12 -1.13
CA ILE A 76 -1.23 12.97 -0.75
C ILE A 76 -1.36 12.02 -1.94
N VAL A 77 -1.29 10.71 -1.70
CA VAL A 77 -1.57 9.71 -2.73
C VAL A 77 -3.05 9.77 -3.06
N SER A 78 -3.39 10.23 -4.27
CA SER A 78 -4.79 10.34 -4.71
C SER A 78 -5.25 9.10 -5.47
N ASP A 79 -4.34 8.42 -6.17
CA ASP A 79 -4.60 7.15 -6.84
C ASP A 79 -3.31 6.31 -6.92
N ALA A 80 -3.32 5.16 -6.23
CA ALA A 80 -2.23 4.18 -6.28
C ALA A 80 -2.50 3.04 -7.26
N SER A 81 -3.68 3.00 -7.88
CA SER A 81 -4.13 1.89 -8.72
C SER A 81 -3.23 1.67 -9.94
N PRO A 82 -2.83 2.72 -10.70
CA PRO A 82 -1.96 2.54 -11.86
C PRO A 82 -0.62 1.91 -11.46
N TYR A 83 -0.03 2.39 -10.36
CA TYR A 83 1.21 1.86 -9.83
C TYR A 83 1.09 0.36 -9.49
N PHE A 84 0.06 -0.01 -8.73
CA PHE A 84 -0.15 -1.41 -8.33
C PHE A 84 -0.47 -2.34 -9.50
N GLN A 85 -1.21 -1.87 -10.52
CA GLN A 85 -1.43 -2.65 -11.75
C GLN A 85 -0.11 -3.10 -12.39
N THR A 86 0.86 -2.19 -12.45
CA THR A 86 2.18 -2.51 -13.02
C THR A 86 3.09 -3.25 -12.04
N ALA A 87 3.02 -2.96 -10.74
CA ALA A 87 3.83 -3.66 -9.75
C ALA A 87 3.44 -5.14 -9.62
N PHE A 88 2.17 -5.48 -9.85
CA PHE A 88 1.67 -6.86 -9.86
C PHE A 88 1.50 -7.44 -11.27
N GLN A 89 2.21 -6.90 -12.26
CA GLN A 89 2.13 -7.37 -13.64
C GLN A 89 2.31 -8.90 -13.73
N GLY A 90 1.45 -9.55 -14.50
CA GLY A 90 1.41 -11.01 -14.61
C GLY A 90 0.43 -11.68 -13.65
N THR A 91 -0.19 -10.92 -12.73
CA THR A 91 -1.33 -11.36 -11.92
C THR A 91 -2.62 -10.78 -12.51
N ASP A 92 -3.66 -11.60 -12.67
CA ASP A 92 -4.99 -11.11 -13.06
C ASP A 92 -5.64 -10.49 -11.81
N ILE A 93 -5.44 -9.19 -11.64
CA ILE A 93 -5.88 -8.42 -10.48
C ILE A 93 -6.91 -7.38 -10.90
N VAL A 94 -8.03 -7.33 -10.17
CA VAL A 94 -9.05 -6.30 -10.27
C VAL A 94 -8.83 -5.36 -9.10
N LEU A 95 -8.39 -4.13 -9.37
CA LEU A 95 -8.23 -3.15 -8.30
C LEU A 95 -9.58 -2.59 -7.86
N GLY A 96 -9.76 -2.51 -6.55
CA GLY A 96 -10.88 -1.88 -5.88
C GLY A 96 -10.58 -0.43 -5.51
N GLY A 97 -11.17 0.02 -4.41
CA GLY A 97 -10.97 1.37 -3.88
C GLY A 97 -9.77 1.47 -2.94
N THR A 98 -9.35 2.72 -2.73
CA THR A 98 -8.35 3.10 -1.74
C THR A 98 -9.04 3.66 -0.48
N SER A 99 -8.47 3.41 0.69
CA SER A 99 -8.89 4.01 1.96
C SER A 99 -7.69 4.43 2.80
N GLY A 100 -7.94 5.17 3.88
CA GLY A 100 -6.87 5.80 4.66
C GLY A 100 -6.13 6.89 3.88
N ASN A 101 -4.93 7.24 4.33
CA ASN A 101 -4.13 8.28 3.69
C ASN A 101 -2.64 7.93 3.69
N ALA A 102 -1.94 8.29 2.62
CA ALA A 102 -0.49 8.27 2.54
C ALA A 102 0.01 9.63 2.04
N TRP A 103 0.88 10.27 2.81
CA TRP A 103 1.47 11.57 2.52
C TRP A 103 2.96 11.46 2.23
N TYR A 104 3.39 12.19 1.21
CA TYR A 104 4.78 12.37 0.82
C TYR A 104 5.14 13.82 1.12
N ASN A 105 6.10 14.06 1.99
CA ASN A 105 6.55 15.40 2.36
C ASN A 105 8.01 15.60 1.95
N PHE A 106 8.22 16.49 0.99
CA PHE A 106 9.54 16.90 0.51
C PHE A 106 9.91 18.25 1.15
N GLY A 107 10.80 18.23 2.14
CA GLY A 107 11.29 19.43 2.81
C GLY A 107 12.42 20.12 2.05
N GLU A 108 12.52 21.45 2.17
CA GLU A 108 13.55 22.28 1.50
C GLU A 108 15.00 21.89 1.86
N ALA A 109 15.20 21.25 3.01
CA ALA A 109 16.50 20.80 3.48
C ALA A 109 16.97 19.44 2.89
N GLY A 110 16.27 18.92 1.87
CA GLY A 110 16.57 17.60 1.29
C GLY A 110 16.16 16.45 2.22
N ILE A 111 15.17 16.66 3.09
CA ILE A 111 14.59 15.64 3.96
C ILE A 111 13.23 15.24 3.42
N PHE A 112 13.03 13.93 3.29
CA PHE A 112 11.79 13.32 2.85
C PHE A 112 11.14 12.54 3.99
N LEU A 113 9.82 12.65 4.11
CA LEU A 113 8.98 11.87 5.03
C LEU A 113 7.80 11.27 4.27
N LEU A 114 7.67 9.96 4.34
CA LEU A 114 6.44 9.21 4.02
C LEU A 114 5.70 8.94 5.32
N GLU A 115 4.43 9.32 5.38
CA GLU A 115 3.52 9.00 6.47
C GLU A 115 2.29 8.33 5.89
N ALA A 116 2.03 7.08 6.28
CA ALA A 116 0.81 6.36 5.95
C ALA A 116 0.01 6.13 7.23
N ILE A 117 -1.29 6.42 7.20
CA ILE A 117 -2.21 6.17 8.30
C ILE A 117 -3.31 5.28 7.76
N GLN A 118 -3.25 4.00 8.14
CA GLN A 118 -4.22 2.98 7.74
C GLN A 118 -4.51 2.99 6.23
N PHE A 119 -3.49 3.27 5.41
CA PHE A 119 -3.66 3.31 3.97
C PHE A 119 -3.88 1.88 3.47
N ALA A 120 -4.95 1.66 2.72
CA ALA A 120 -5.25 0.36 2.14
C ALA A 120 -5.73 0.51 0.70
N GLN A 121 -5.14 -0.27 -0.21
CA GLN A 121 -5.65 -0.46 -1.56
C GLN A 121 -6.30 -1.85 -1.63
N SER A 122 -7.61 -1.87 -1.78
CA SER A 122 -8.34 -3.12 -2.00
C SER A 122 -8.15 -3.61 -3.42
N ALA A 123 -8.12 -4.91 -3.58
CA ALA A 123 -8.04 -5.60 -4.86
C ALA A 123 -8.65 -7.00 -4.77
N ALA A 124 -8.88 -7.62 -5.92
CA ALA A 124 -9.27 -9.01 -6.03
C ALA A 124 -8.38 -9.71 -7.06
N VAL A 125 -7.73 -10.78 -6.66
CA VAL A 125 -6.94 -11.62 -7.57
C VAL A 125 -7.84 -12.70 -8.14
N LYS A 126 -7.91 -12.78 -9.46
CA LYS A 126 -8.61 -13.85 -10.16
C LYS A 126 -7.78 -15.13 -10.14
N THR A 127 -8.45 -16.21 -9.79
CA THR A 127 -7.91 -17.57 -9.78
C THR A 127 -8.85 -18.47 -10.57
N ASP A 128 -8.41 -19.68 -10.88
CA ASP A 128 -9.24 -20.69 -11.58
C ASP A 128 -10.52 -21.06 -10.79
N VAL A 129 -10.55 -20.80 -9.49
CA VAL A 129 -11.65 -21.17 -8.58
C VAL A 129 -12.51 -19.97 -8.14
N GLY A 130 -12.19 -18.75 -8.59
CA GLY A 130 -12.93 -17.53 -8.25
C GLY A 130 -12.03 -16.34 -7.94
N GLU A 131 -12.62 -15.30 -7.36
CA GLU A 131 -11.92 -14.07 -6.96
C GLU A 131 -11.54 -14.11 -5.48
N VAL A 132 -10.26 -13.85 -5.21
CA VAL A 132 -9.70 -13.76 -3.86
C VAL A 132 -9.50 -12.29 -3.49
N PRO A 133 -10.22 -11.77 -2.48
CA PRO A 133 -9.99 -10.41 -2.01
C PRO A 133 -8.62 -10.30 -1.33
N VAL A 134 -7.91 -9.23 -1.66
CA VAL A 134 -6.60 -8.87 -1.12
C VAL A 134 -6.55 -7.38 -0.83
N ASP A 135 -5.96 -7.02 0.28
CA ASP A 135 -5.69 -5.61 0.62
C ASP A 135 -4.19 -5.38 0.66
N VAL A 136 -3.71 -4.37 -0.08
CA VAL A 136 -2.35 -3.87 0.10
C VAL A 136 -2.41 -2.78 1.16
N VAL A 137 -1.81 -3.04 2.32
CA VAL A 137 -1.85 -2.17 3.49
C VAL A 137 -0.50 -1.49 3.68
N MET A 138 -0.54 -0.19 3.92
CA MET A 138 0.60 0.63 4.31
C MET A 138 0.24 1.43 5.57
N ASP A 139 1.07 1.32 6.60
CA ASP A 139 0.85 2.04 7.86
C ASP A 139 2.18 2.39 8.53
N GLY A 140 2.25 3.59 9.11
CA GLY A 140 3.43 4.10 9.79
C GLY A 140 4.25 5.08 8.95
N ILE A 141 5.55 5.18 9.25
CA ILE A 141 6.41 6.24 8.74
C ILE A 141 7.70 5.71 8.13
N ALA A 142 8.18 6.40 7.11
CA ALA A 142 9.50 6.21 6.57
C ALA A 142 10.19 7.53 6.25
N LEU A 143 11.49 7.58 6.46
CA LEU A 143 12.32 8.77 6.28
C LEU A 143 13.38 8.49 5.22
N ALA A 144 13.78 9.52 4.48
CA ALA A 144 14.95 9.47 3.62
C ALA A 144 15.56 10.85 3.49
N ARG A 145 16.82 10.91 3.06
CA ARG A 145 17.34 12.11 2.41
C ARG A 145 17.03 12.05 0.93
N TYR A 146 16.82 13.21 0.33
CA TYR A 146 16.69 13.31 -1.11
C TYR A 146 17.52 14.44 -1.70
N ARG A 147 17.89 14.27 -2.97
CA ARG A 147 18.40 15.34 -3.82
C ARG A 147 17.75 15.26 -5.21
N VAL A 148 17.81 16.35 -5.95
CA VAL A 148 17.20 16.45 -7.28
C VAL A 148 18.29 16.74 -8.31
N GLU A 149 18.31 15.96 -9.38
CA GLU A 149 19.16 16.23 -10.55
C GLU A 149 18.32 16.03 -11.82
N GLY A 150 18.04 17.12 -12.54
CA GLY A 150 17.18 17.08 -13.72
C GLY A 150 15.74 16.65 -13.38
N ASP A 151 15.29 15.60 -14.04
CA ASP A 151 13.97 14.96 -13.88
C ASP A 151 13.97 13.80 -12.86
N LYS A 152 15.05 13.66 -12.09
CA LYS A 152 15.22 12.60 -11.11
C LYS A 152 15.30 13.11 -9.70
N VAL A 153 14.63 12.39 -8.80
CA VAL A 153 14.80 12.50 -7.36
C VAL A 153 15.54 11.27 -6.86
N PHE A 154 16.63 11.50 -6.15
CA PHE A 154 17.50 10.45 -5.61
C PHE A 154 17.27 10.34 -4.12
N PHE A 155 16.78 9.19 -3.66
CA PHE A 155 16.63 8.87 -2.24
C PHE A 155 17.85 8.12 -1.71
N ARG A 156 18.30 8.49 -0.52
CA ARG A 156 19.39 7.83 0.21
C ARG A 156 19.11 7.84 1.71
N GLU A 157 19.85 7.02 2.46
CA GLU A 157 19.70 6.93 3.92
C GLU A 157 18.26 6.63 4.33
N GLN A 158 17.60 5.70 3.61
CA GLN A 158 16.22 5.32 3.88
C GLN A 158 16.10 4.63 5.24
N SER A 159 15.14 5.06 6.04
CA SER A 159 14.72 4.42 7.28
C SER A 159 13.25 4.04 7.17
N VAL A 160 12.99 2.74 6.96
CA VAL A 160 11.65 2.16 6.77
C VAL A 160 11.22 1.29 7.96
N THR A 161 11.95 1.31 9.08
CA THR A 161 11.74 0.40 10.21
C THR A 161 10.38 0.52 10.87
N SER A 162 9.72 1.67 10.72
CA SER A 162 8.41 1.97 11.29
C SER A 162 7.29 1.93 10.25
N LEU A 163 7.60 1.53 9.01
CA LEU A 163 6.63 1.39 7.94
C LEU A 163 6.26 -0.09 7.81
N VAL A 164 4.98 -0.39 8.02
CA VAL A 164 4.37 -1.65 7.64
C VAL A 164 3.92 -1.52 6.20
N PHE A 165 4.41 -2.41 5.34
CA PHE A 165 3.95 -2.53 3.96
C PHE A 165 3.73 -4.00 3.65
N GLN A 166 2.48 -4.40 3.43
CA GLN A 166 2.11 -5.81 3.34
C GLN A 166 0.87 -6.04 2.49
N VAL A 167 0.70 -7.26 2.02
CA VAL A 167 -0.56 -7.75 1.47
C VAL A 167 -1.28 -8.55 2.54
N GLU A 168 -2.57 -8.33 2.71
CA GLU A 168 -3.46 -9.12 3.54
C GLU A 168 -4.43 -9.90 2.65
N ALA A 169 -4.52 -11.22 2.85
CA ALA A 169 -5.44 -12.11 2.17
C ALA A 169 -5.99 -13.13 3.18
N PHE A 170 -7.31 -13.21 3.34
CA PHE A 170 -7.95 -14.17 4.27
C PHE A 170 -7.40 -14.15 5.71
N GLY A 171 -6.96 -12.98 6.18
CA GLY A 171 -6.36 -12.83 7.51
C GLY A 171 -4.90 -13.31 7.62
N GLU A 172 -4.31 -13.80 6.52
CA GLU A 172 -2.86 -13.98 6.41
C GLU A 172 -2.22 -12.71 5.87
N THR A 173 -1.04 -12.37 6.39
CA THR A 173 -0.27 -11.20 5.97
C THR A 173 1.08 -11.59 5.38
N LEU A 174 1.44 -10.94 4.29
CA LEU A 174 2.72 -11.09 3.62
C LEU A 174 3.40 -9.72 3.52
N GLY A 175 4.54 -9.56 4.18
CA GLY A 175 5.36 -8.35 4.06
C GLY A 175 5.84 -8.14 2.63
N LEU A 176 5.71 -6.90 2.14
CA LEU A 176 6.23 -6.45 0.86
C LEU A 176 7.53 -5.68 1.05
N ASP A 177 8.36 -5.67 0.01
CA ASP A 177 9.55 -4.83 -0.03
C ASP A 177 9.16 -3.36 -0.29
N PRO A 178 9.52 -2.42 0.61
CA PRO A 178 9.25 -1.00 0.41
C PRO A 178 10.14 -0.34 -0.65
N ALA A 179 11.04 -1.08 -1.32
CA ALA A 179 11.90 -0.53 -2.37
C ALA A 179 11.13 0.19 -3.50
N GLY A 180 9.91 -0.25 -3.81
CA GLY A 180 9.04 0.45 -4.77
C GLY A 180 8.52 1.82 -4.30
N LEU A 181 8.60 2.11 -3.00
CA LEU A 181 8.12 3.36 -2.40
C LEU A 181 9.24 4.39 -2.21
N LEU A 182 10.42 3.94 -1.77
CA LEU A 182 11.55 4.82 -1.39
C LEU A 182 12.91 4.38 -1.93
N GLY A 183 12.92 3.29 -2.69
CA GLY A 183 14.13 2.65 -3.17
C GLY A 183 14.69 1.62 -2.20
N ASP A 184 15.59 0.80 -2.72
CA ASP A 184 16.28 -0.22 -1.94
C ASP A 184 17.31 0.48 -1.03
N ALA A 185 17.11 0.38 0.28
CA ALA A 185 18.03 0.91 1.28
C ALA A 185 19.43 0.27 1.17
N ALA A 186 19.52 -0.97 0.71
CA ALA A 186 20.80 -1.66 0.50
C ALA A 186 21.54 -1.18 -0.75
N ALA A 187 20.85 -0.59 -1.74
CA ALA A 187 21.45 -0.02 -2.94
C ALA A 187 22.16 1.33 -2.69
N GLY A 188 21.98 1.90 -1.49
CA GLY A 188 22.61 3.15 -1.05
C GLY A 188 21.94 4.40 -1.61
N GLU A 189 21.66 4.43 -2.91
CA GLU A 189 20.93 5.50 -3.56
C GLU A 189 20.00 4.97 -4.66
N THR A 190 18.75 5.44 -4.67
CA THR A 190 17.76 5.04 -5.66
C THR A 190 17.16 6.26 -6.36
N ALA A 191 17.16 6.24 -7.70
CA ALA A 191 16.65 7.32 -8.52
C ALA A 191 15.22 7.04 -9.00
N PHE A 192 14.30 7.94 -8.67
CA PHE A 192 12.93 7.95 -9.16
C PHE A 192 12.81 9.04 -10.22
N LEU A 193 12.03 8.80 -11.27
CA LEU A 193 11.63 9.89 -12.17
C LEU A 193 10.50 10.67 -11.50
N PHE A 194 10.49 11.99 -11.67
CA PHE A 194 9.37 12.80 -11.21
C PHE A 194 8.93 13.79 -12.29
N GLU A 195 7.64 14.07 -12.32
CA GLU A 195 7.05 15.09 -13.19
C GLU A 195 6.00 15.89 -12.40
N CYS A 196 6.17 17.20 -12.36
CA CYS A 196 5.16 18.10 -11.80
C CYS A 196 4.21 18.53 -12.92
N VAL A 197 2.96 18.10 -12.83
CA VAL A 197 1.89 18.44 -13.77
C VAL A 197 1.12 19.63 -13.21
N GLY A 198 1.56 20.84 -13.56
CA GLY A 198 1.04 22.07 -12.96
C GLY A 198 1.55 22.27 -11.52
N ALA A 199 0.79 22.99 -10.70
CA ALA A 199 1.16 23.28 -9.31
C ALA A 199 0.73 22.18 -8.32
N ASP A 200 -0.32 21.43 -8.67
CA ASP A 200 -1.08 20.63 -7.71
C ASP A 200 -0.99 19.12 -7.94
N ARG A 201 -0.23 18.67 -8.94
CA ARG A 201 -0.08 17.25 -9.26
C ARG A 201 1.38 16.86 -9.46
N LEU A 202 1.76 15.77 -8.84
CA LEU A 202 3.09 15.16 -8.93
C LEU A 202 2.94 13.71 -9.39
N LEU A 203 3.71 13.33 -10.39
CA LEU A 203 3.88 11.95 -10.84
C LEU A 203 5.24 11.47 -10.36
N LEU A 204 5.29 10.37 -9.61
CA LEU A 204 6.52 9.79 -9.09
C LEU A 204 6.66 8.35 -9.61
N THR A 205 7.67 8.09 -10.45
CA THR A 205 7.89 6.78 -11.06
C THR A 205 9.10 6.09 -10.43
N PRO A 206 8.91 4.97 -9.72
CA PRO A 206 10.02 4.21 -9.18
C PRO A 206 10.82 3.51 -10.28
N PRO A 207 12.09 3.16 -10.03
CA PRO A 207 12.93 2.44 -10.98
C PRO A 207 12.60 0.95 -11.09
N LEU A 208 11.33 0.58 -10.93
CA LEU A 208 10.85 -0.78 -11.14
C LEU A 208 10.71 -1.04 -12.64
N ASP A 209 11.13 -2.23 -13.07
CA ASP A 209 11.14 -2.64 -14.48
C ASP A 209 11.72 -1.58 -15.43
N ASN A 210 12.86 -0.98 -15.05
CA ASN A 210 13.49 0.13 -15.78
C ASN A 210 12.54 1.32 -16.03
N TYR A 211 11.73 1.68 -15.05
CA TYR A 211 10.67 2.70 -15.16
C TYR A 211 9.52 2.31 -16.10
N GLY A 212 9.33 1.01 -16.36
CA GLY A 212 8.20 0.46 -17.12
C GLY A 212 6.88 0.41 -16.34
N VAL A 213 6.89 0.86 -15.08
CA VAL A 213 5.71 0.95 -14.23
C VAL A 213 4.99 2.29 -14.37
N PHE A 214 3.70 2.33 -14.10
CA PHE A 214 2.97 3.60 -14.04
C PHE A 214 3.39 4.42 -12.81
N PRO A 215 3.40 5.75 -12.92
CA PRO A 215 3.72 6.61 -11.79
C PRO A 215 2.68 6.49 -10.67
N LEU A 216 3.15 6.67 -9.44
CA LEU A 216 2.30 7.07 -8.34
C LEU A 216 1.78 8.48 -8.61
N VAL A 217 0.46 8.66 -8.49
CA VAL A 217 -0.18 9.96 -8.67
C VAL A 217 -0.39 10.59 -7.29
N LEU A 218 0.23 11.75 -7.10
CA LEU A 218 0.08 12.53 -5.88
C LEU A 218 -0.54 13.89 -6.17
N GLU A 219 -1.39 14.33 -5.26
CA GLU A 219 -2.01 15.65 -5.27
C GLU A 219 -1.45 16.52 -4.16
N ARG A 220 -1.30 17.81 -4.42
CA ARG A 220 -0.76 18.74 -3.44
C ARG A 220 -1.74 18.84 -2.28
N TYR A 221 -1.22 18.61 -1.07
CA TYR A 221 -1.96 18.80 0.16
C TYR A 221 -1.71 20.22 0.67
N PRO A 222 -2.77 21.01 0.92
CA PRO A 222 -2.66 22.42 1.31
C PRO A 222 -2.05 22.63 2.70
#